data_AF-A0AB36GVY4-F1
#
_entry.id   AF-A0AB36GVY4-F1
#
_cell.length_a   1.000
_cell.length_b   1.000
_cell.length_c   1.000
_cell.angle_alpha   90.00
_cell.angle_beta   90.00
_cell.angle_gamma   90.00
#
_symmetry.space_group_name_H-M   'P 1'
#
loop_
_entity.id
_entity.type
_entity.pdbx_description
1 polymer ?
#
loop_
_entity_poly.entity_id
_entity_poly.type
_entity_poly.pdbx_seq_one_letter_code
_entity_poly.pdbx_strand_id
1 'polypeptide(L)'
;ALGVPAAGVLAFGSTLVTATSANAISADGWWGEETSAGLQRFMNAVRGAGLIVDGVISSQPSHMAPACPGIVGGWEWVEPRQAEGSPTILHMSLWLGLNNIEYPVPSMINNTVIENLQKHYGISQDRRLDGPSQTIQALQNEINQYVG
;
A
#
# COMPACT_ATOMS: atom_id res chain seq x y z
N ALA A 1 60.49 -3.49 22.17
CA ALA A 1 59.98 -2.90 20.93
C ALA A 1 58.62 -2.28 21.24
N LEU A 2 58.60 -0.97 21.45
CA LEU A 2 57.38 -0.17 21.57
C LEU A 2 57.04 0.32 20.16
N GLY A 3 55.90 -0.08 19.63
CA GLY A 3 55.43 0.29 18.30
C GLY A 3 54.16 1.13 18.39
N VAL A 4 54.30 2.42 18.10
CA VAL A 4 53.30 3.29 17.46
C VAL A 4 54.08 4.05 16.37
N PRO A 5 53.50 4.45 15.21
CA PRO A 5 52.19 5.10 15.09
C PRO A 5 51.41 4.84 13.78
N ALA A 6 50.14 5.32 13.71
CA ALA A 6 49.64 6.18 12.63
C ALA A 6 48.11 6.33 12.72
N ALA A 7 47.67 7.57 12.96
CA ALA A 7 46.30 8.01 12.72
C ALA A 7 46.00 8.02 11.21
N GLY A 8 44.74 7.75 10.85
CA GLY A 8 44.25 7.82 9.48
C GLY A 8 42.74 7.76 9.42
N VAL A 9 42.08 8.82 9.88
CA VAL A 9 40.68 9.12 9.53
C VAL A 9 40.60 9.29 8.02
N LEU A 10 39.77 8.49 7.36
CA LEU A 10 39.15 8.86 6.08
C LEU A 10 37.68 8.44 6.13
N ALA A 11 36.85 9.42 6.48
CA ALA A 11 35.46 9.45 6.06
C ALA A 11 35.43 9.76 4.55
N PHE A 12 34.86 8.82 3.78
CA PHE A 12 34.17 9.14 2.54
C PHE A 12 32.72 8.71 2.81
N GLY A 13 31.76 9.61 3.01
CA GLY A 13 31.51 10.71 2.10
C GLY A 13 30.96 10.19 0.77
N SER A 14 30.33 9.01 0.75
CA SER A 14 29.43 8.64 -0.32
C SER A 14 28.04 9.00 0.18
N THR A 15 27.48 10.10 -0.30
CA THR A 15 26.05 10.14 -0.51
C THR A 15 25.74 8.88 -1.31
N LEU A 16 25.25 7.85 -0.62
CA LEU A 16 24.52 6.79 -1.28
C LEU A 16 23.35 7.54 -1.88
N VAL A 17 23.50 7.93 -3.15
CA VAL A 17 22.35 8.21 -4.00
C VAL A 17 21.64 6.87 -3.96
N THR A 18 20.61 6.77 -3.12
CA THR A 18 19.68 5.67 -3.15
C THR A 18 19.22 5.63 -4.59
N ALA A 19 19.74 4.70 -5.37
CA ALA A 19 19.19 4.43 -6.68
C ALA A 19 17.73 4.13 -6.40
N THR A 20 16.82 4.99 -6.84
CA THR A 20 15.39 4.70 -6.82
C THR A 20 15.27 3.32 -7.45
N SER A 21 14.91 2.34 -6.64
CA SER A 21 14.75 0.98 -7.11
C SER A 21 13.82 0.96 -8.31
N ALA A 22 14.07 0.05 -9.23
CA ALA A 22 13.29 -0.05 -10.46
C ALA A 22 11.78 -0.30 -10.23
N ASN A 23 11.37 -0.57 -8.98
CA ASN A 23 10.00 -0.86 -8.57
C ASN A 23 9.42 0.19 -7.60
N ALA A 24 10.16 1.23 -7.22
CA ALA A 24 9.63 2.27 -6.36
C ALA A 24 8.56 3.08 -7.10
N ILE A 25 7.44 3.33 -6.42
CA ILE A 25 6.30 4.07 -6.93
C ILE A 25 6.30 5.50 -6.36
N SER A 26 5.63 6.42 -7.05
CA SER A 26 5.38 7.78 -6.55
C SER A 26 4.55 7.72 -5.26
N ALA A 27 4.95 8.48 -4.23
CA ALA A 27 4.19 8.67 -2.99
C ALA A 27 3.49 10.03 -3.01
N ASP A 28 2.58 10.22 -3.95
CA ASP A 28 1.89 11.49 -4.23
C ASP A 28 0.46 11.56 -3.65
N GLY A 29 -0.01 10.49 -3.00
CA GLY A 29 -1.35 10.42 -2.45
C GLY A 29 -2.44 10.14 -3.49
N TRP A 30 -2.07 9.77 -4.71
CA TRP A 30 -2.99 9.34 -5.77
C TRP A 30 -2.82 7.84 -6.04
N TRP A 31 -3.92 7.11 -6.02
CA TRP A 31 -3.89 5.67 -6.25
C TRP A 31 -4.15 5.38 -7.72
N GLY A 32 -3.08 5.02 -8.44
CA GLY A 32 -3.11 4.50 -9.80
C GLY A 32 -2.73 3.02 -9.89
N GLU A 33 -2.55 2.53 -11.12
CA GLU A 33 -2.14 1.15 -11.42
C GLU A 33 -0.85 0.72 -10.71
N GLU A 34 0.15 1.60 -10.67
CA GLU A 34 1.41 1.34 -9.95
C GLU A 34 1.20 1.13 -8.45
N THR A 35 0.29 1.87 -7.82
CA THR A 35 -0.05 1.68 -6.40
C THR A 35 -0.73 0.33 -6.18
N SER A 36 -1.60 -0.10 -7.10
CA SER A 36 -2.24 -1.43 -7.05
C SER A 36 -1.22 -2.57 -7.24
N ALA A 37 -0.32 -2.45 -8.22
CA ALA A 37 0.75 -3.42 -8.45
C ALA A 37 1.71 -3.48 -7.26
N GLY A 38 2.06 -2.31 -6.70
CA GLY A 38 2.83 -2.17 -5.48
C GLY A 38 2.17 -2.86 -4.28
N LEU A 39 0.86 -2.67 -4.09
CA LEU A 39 0.11 -3.34 -3.03
C LEU A 39 0.10 -4.86 -3.19
N GLN A 40 -0.06 -5.37 -4.42
CA GLN A 40 0.00 -6.82 -4.69
C GLN A 40 1.37 -7.41 -4.32
N ARG A 41 2.46 -6.74 -4.75
CA ARG A 41 3.83 -7.13 -4.38
C ARG A 41 4.05 -7.05 -2.86
N PHE A 42 3.56 -6.00 -2.22
CA PHE A 42 3.65 -5.80 -0.77
C PHE A 42 2.92 -6.93 -0.03
N MET A 43 1.68 -7.25 -0.40
CA MET A 43 0.92 -8.36 0.18
C MET A 43 1.62 -9.71 -0.06
N ASN A 44 2.23 -9.91 -1.22
CA ASN A 44 3.05 -11.10 -1.46
C ASN A 44 4.25 -11.17 -0.50
N ALA A 45 4.95 -10.06 -0.29
CA ALA A 45 6.13 -10.00 0.58
C ALA A 45 5.80 -10.19 2.06
N VAL A 46 4.80 -9.48 2.59
CA VAL A 46 4.51 -9.47 4.03
C VAL A 46 3.56 -10.58 4.49
N ARG A 47 2.82 -11.20 3.56
CA ARG A 47 1.78 -12.18 3.89
C ARG A 47 1.89 -13.49 3.12
N GLY A 48 2.79 -13.61 2.15
CA GLY A 48 2.88 -14.80 1.30
C GLY A 48 1.60 -15.02 0.48
N ALA A 49 0.95 -13.94 0.05
CA ALA A 49 -0.40 -13.97 -0.52
C ALA A 49 -0.52 -14.71 -1.87
N GLY A 50 0.57 -14.85 -2.62
CA GLY A 50 0.57 -15.55 -3.92
C GLY A 50 -0.27 -14.86 -5.00
N LEU A 51 -0.46 -13.54 -4.89
CA LEU A 51 -1.22 -12.71 -5.82
C LEU A 51 -0.49 -12.57 -7.16
N ILE A 52 -1.26 -12.56 -8.24
CA ILE A 52 -0.79 -12.07 -9.54
C ILE A 52 -0.59 -10.56 -9.43
N VAL A 53 0.53 -10.07 -9.96
CA VAL A 53 0.84 -8.64 -10.00
C VAL A 53 0.41 -8.10 -11.37
N ASP A 54 -0.86 -7.71 -11.47
CA ASP A 54 -1.49 -7.20 -12.70
C ASP A 54 -1.86 -5.71 -12.61
N GLY A 55 -1.63 -5.06 -11.46
CA GLY A 55 -1.95 -3.64 -11.28
C GLY A 55 -3.44 -3.33 -11.14
N VAL A 56 -4.30 -4.35 -10.97
CA VAL A 56 -5.76 -4.17 -10.90
C VAL A 56 -6.33 -4.67 -9.57
N ILE A 57 -7.07 -3.79 -8.89
CA ILE A 57 -7.97 -4.19 -7.81
C ILE A 57 -9.32 -4.56 -8.42
N SER A 58 -9.56 -5.86 -8.55
CA SER A 58 -10.70 -6.44 -9.26
C SER A 58 -12.05 -6.30 -8.53
N SER A 59 -13.13 -6.22 -9.31
CA SER A 59 -14.53 -6.42 -8.90
C SER A 59 -14.94 -5.69 -7.61
N GLN A 60 -14.73 -4.38 -7.57
CA GLN A 60 -15.03 -3.52 -6.42
C GLN A 60 -16.37 -2.80 -6.60
N PRO A 61 -17.17 -2.63 -5.54
CA PRO A 61 -18.51 -2.08 -5.67
C PRO A 61 -18.46 -0.58 -5.97
N SER A 62 -19.02 -0.16 -7.11
CA SER A 62 -18.94 1.21 -7.63
C SER A 62 -19.54 2.27 -6.71
N HIS A 63 -20.45 1.90 -5.79
CA HIS A 63 -21.00 2.84 -4.79
C HIS A 63 -19.92 3.37 -3.81
N MET A 64 -18.77 2.72 -3.71
CA MET A 64 -17.63 3.19 -2.90
C MET A 64 -16.76 4.20 -3.64
N ALA A 65 -16.80 4.28 -4.97
CA ALA A 65 -15.96 5.20 -5.73
C ALA A 65 -16.11 6.69 -5.30
N PRO A 66 -17.31 7.22 -4.97
CA PRO A 66 -17.44 8.59 -4.44
C PRO A 66 -16.77 8.83 -3.08
N ALA A 67 -16.51 7.78 -2.30
CA ALA A 67 -15.74 7.86 -1.05
C ALA A 67 -14.22 7.80 -1.30
N CYS A 68 -13.79 7.44 -2.51
CA CYS A 68 -12.40 7.26 -2.86
C CYS A 68 -11.96 8.09 -4.08
N PRO A 69 -12.16 9.44 -4.10
CA PRO A 69 -11.81 10.25 -5.27
C PRO A 69 -10.30 10.37 -5.51
N GLY A 70 -9.46 9.97 -4.55
CA GLY A 70 -8.01 9.81 -4.73
C GLY A 70 -7.60 8.57 -5.53
N ILE A 71 -8.55 7.66 -5.83
CA ILE A 71 -8.32 6.53 -6.73
C ILE A 71 -8.59 6.97 -8.16
N VAL A 72 -7.51 7.07 -8.94
CA VAL A 72 -7.52 7.57 -10.33
C VAL A 72 -7.26 6.49 -11.38
N GLY A 73 -6.84 5.29 -10.96
CA GLY A 73 -6.62 4.15 -11.84
C GLY A 73 -6.28 2.88 -11.07
N GLY A 74 -6.12 1.74 -11.77
CA GLY A 74 -5.75 0.46 -11.16
C GLY A 74 -6.87 -0.24 -10.39
N TRP A 75 -8.13 0.12 -10.66
CA TRP A 75 -9.33 -0.42 -10.00
C TRP A 75 -10.41 -0.74 -11.03
N GLU A 76 -11.08 -1.86 -10.83
CA GLU A 76 -12.27 -2.26 -11.57
C GLU A 76 -13.51 -2.01 -10.71
N TRP A 77 -14.27 -0.97 -11.04
CA TRP A 77 -15.53 -0.65 -10.39
C TRP A 77 -16.70 -1.32 -11.13
N VAL A 78 -17.48 -2.15 -10.42
CA VAL A 78 -18.62 -2.88 -10.96
C VAL A 78 -19.91 -2.55 -10.22
N GLU A 79 -21.07 -2.94 -10.76
CA GLU A 79 -22.35 -2.78 -10.06
C GLU A 79 -22.28 -3.48 -8.68
N PRO A 80 -22.76 -2.87 -7.58
CA PRO A 80 -22.60 -3.44 -6.24
C PRO A 80 -23.13 -4.86 -6.06
N ARG A 81 -24.17 -5.26 -6.81
CA ARG A 81 -24.73 -6.62 -6.77
C ARG A 81 -23.92 -7.65 -7.54
N GLN A 82 -23.00 -7.20 -8.39
CA GLN A 82 -22.11 -8.01 -9.22
C GLN A 82 -20.67 -8.00 -8.68
N ALA A 83 -20.39 -7.20 -7.64
CA ALA A 83 -19.08 -7.19 -7.00
C ALA A 83 -18.80 -8.56 -6.37
N GLU A 84 -17.64 -9.12 -6.69
CA GLU A 84 -17.12 -10.39 -6.15
C GLU A 84 -15.96 -10.13 -5.17
N GLY A 85 -15.35 -8.94 -5.26
CA GLY A 85 -14.20 -8.54 -4.47
C GLY A 85 -12.86 -8.93 -5.10
N SER A 86 -11.79 -8.56 -4.42
CA SER A 86 -10.42 -8.77 -4.85
C SER A 86 -9.65 -9.57 -3.80
N PRO A 87 -8.85 -10.57 -4.21
CA PRO A 87 -7.93 -11.22 -3.29
C PRO A 87 -6.90 -10.22 -2.73
N THR A 88 -6.54 -9.16 -3.47
CA THR A 88 -5.67 -8.09 -2.97
C THR A 88 -6.29 -7.37 -1.77
N ILE A 89 -7.57 -7.00 -1.85
CA ILE A 89 -8.28 -6.35 -0.73
C ILE A 89 -8.51 -7.33 0.42
N LEU A 90 -8.78 -8.61 0.15
CA LEU A 90 -8.85 -9.62 1.19
C LEU A 90 -7.55 -9.69 2.00
N HIS A 91 -6.40 -9.74 1.32
CA HIS A 91 -5.11 -9.80 2.00
C HIS A 91 -4.77 -8.50 2.73
N MET A 92 -5.15 -7.35 2.17
CA MET A 92 -5.04 -6.05 2.84
C MET A 92 -5.88 -6.03 4.13
N SER A 93 -7.15 -6.46 4.08
CA SER A 93 -8.02 -6.56 5.25
C SER A 93 -7.41 -7.46 6.33
N LEU A 94 -6.89 -8.62 5.95
CA LEU A 94 -6.20 -9.52 6.87
C LEU A 94 -4.91 -8.90 7.46
N TRP A 95 -4.18 -8.11 6.67
CA TRP A 95 -2.97 -7.41 7.13
C TRP A 95 -3.31 -6.29 8.11
N LEU A 96 -4.46 -5.64 7.93
CA LEU A 96 -5.05 -4.68 8.87
C LEU A 96 -5.64 -5.33 10.13
N GLY A 97 -5.56 -6.67 10.28
CA GLY A 97 -6.08 -7.38 11.46
C GLY A 97 -7.60 -7.56 11.46
N LEU A 98 -8.26 -7.45 10.29
CA LEU A 98 -9.70 -7.67 10.14
C LEU A 98 -10.09 -9.16 10.08
N ASN A 99 -9.34 -10.03 10.76
CA ASN A 99 -9.59 -11.47 10.83
C ASN A 99 -10.57 -11.88 11.95
N ASN A 100 -10.89 -10.97 12.86
CA ASN A 100 -11.78 -11.20 14.02
C ASN A 100 -13.15 -10.51 13.89
N ILE A 101 -13.47 -9.94 12.72
CA ILE A 101 -14.83 -9.46 12.45
C ILE A 101 -15.72 -10.65 12.05
N GLU A 102 -16.95 -10.64 12.55
CA GLU A 102 -17.97 -11.65 12.27
C GLU A 102 -18.11 -11.84 10.75
N TYR A 103 -17.98 -13.10 10.31
CA TYR A 103 -17.75 -13.55 8.93
C TYR A 103 -18.62 -12.85 7.86
N PRO A 104 -18.11 -12.62 6.62
CA PRO A 104 -16.76 -12.90 6.12
C PRO A 104 -15.79 -11.71 6.17
N VAL A 105 -14.48 -11.98 6.17
CA VAL A 105 -13.42 -10.96 6.03
C VAL A 105 -13.62 -10.18 4.71
N PRO A 106 -13.54 -8.84 4.70
CA PRO A 106 -13.79 -8.06 3.51
C PRO A 106 -12.78 -8.35 2.40
N SER A 107 -13.29 -8.79 1.24
CA SER A 107 -12.59 -8.78 -0.05
C SER A 107 -12.96 -7.55 -0.90
N MET A 108 -13.84 -6.69 -0.40
CA MET A 108 -14.25 -5.45 -1.05
C MET A 108 -13.87 -4.26 -0.19
N ILE A 109 -13.46 -3.18 -0.83
CA ILE A 109 -13.28 -1.90 -0.16
C ILE A 109 -14.62 -1.47 0.43
N ASN A 110 -14.58 -1.03 1.67
CA ASN A 110 -15.73 -0.48 2.40
C ASN A 110 -15.22 0.47 3.49
N ASN A 111 -16.15 1.14 4.17
CA ASN A 111 -15.80 2.10 5.22
C ASN A 111 -14.93 1.49 6.33
N THR A 112 -15.14 0.22 6.70
CA THR A 112 -14.34 -0.46 7.73
C THR A 112 -12.90 -0.67 7.27
N VAL A 113 -12.69 -1.06 6.01
CA VAL A 113 -11.34 -1.23 5.45
C VAL A 113 -10.60 0.11 5.39
N ILE A 114 -11.26 1.18 4.92
CA ILE A 114 -10.65 2.52 4.84
C ILE A 114 -10.34 3.05 6.25
N GLU A 115 -11.28 2.93 7.19
CA GLU A 115 -11.08 3.33 8.58
C GLU A 115 -9.87 2.63 9.22
N ASN A 116 -9.72 1.32 8.98
CA ASN A 116 -8.60 0.58 9.55
C ASN A 116 -7.27 0.91 8.86
N LEU A 117 -7.28 1.22 7.57
CA LEU A 117 -6.10 1.74 6.87
C LEU A 117 -5.67 3.10 7.45
N GLN A 118 -6.62 4.01 7.67
CA GLN A 118 -6.38 5.31 8.31
C GLN A 118 -5.82 5.14 9.72
N LYS A 119 -6.45 4.27 10.52
CA LYS A 119 -6.01 3.94 11.88
C LYS A 119 -4.60 3.35 11.89
N HIS A 120 -4.29 2.45 10.95
CA HIS A 120 -2.97 1.83 10.83
C HIS A 120 -1.87 2.89 10.67
N TYR A 121 -2.11 3.93 9.88
CA TYR A 121 -1.16 5.03 9.67
C TYR A 121 -1.27 6.19 10.66
N GLY A 122 -2.14 6.10 11.68
CA GLY A 122 -2.36 7.19 12.64
C GLY A 122 -3.03 8.43 12.04
N ILE A 123 -3.80 8.27 10.97
CA ILE A 123 -4.54 9.32 10.26
C ILE A 123 -5.97 9.38 10.78
N SER A 124 -6.58 10.58 10.75
CA SER A 124 -7.99 10.78 11.13
C SER A 124 -8.91 9.87 10.29
N GLN A 125 -9.87 9.22 10.97
CA GLN A 125 -10.72 8.19 10.40
C GLN A 125 -12.00 8.79 9.79
N ASP A 126 -11.88 9.45 8.64
CA ASP A 126 -13.04 10.00 7.91
C ASP A 126 -13.70 9.00 6.95
N ARG A 127 -13.12 7.79 6.80
CA ARG A 127 -13.58 6.71 5.92
C ARG A 127 -13.55 7.08 4.44
N ARG A 128 -12.72 8.04 4.07
CA ARG A 128 -12.55 8.50 2.70
C ARG A 128 -11.09 8.41 2.27
N LEU A 129 -10.88 8.25 0.97
CA LEU A 129 -9.58 8.37 0.34
C LEU A 129 -9.62 9.60 -0.57
N ASP A 130 -9.69 10.79 0.03
CA ASP A 130 -9.77 12.05 -0.69
C ASP A 130 -8.43 12.43 -1.33
N GLY A 131 -8.41 12.68 -2.63
CA GLY A 131 -7.18 12.97 -3.38
C GLY A 131 -6.74 14.43 -3.30
N PRO A 132 -5.44 14.73 -3.08
CA PRO A 132 -4.37 13.82 -2.69
C PRO A 132 -4.55 13.32 -1.25
N SER A 133 -4.50 12.00 -1.05
CA SER A 133 -4.79 11.38 0.25
C SER A 133 -3.52 11.12 1.04
N GLN A 134 -3.49 11.60 2.28
CA GLN A 134 -2.43 11.26 3.23
C GLN A 134 -2.38 9.75 3.50
N THR A 135 -3.53 9.07 3.48
CA THR A 135 -3.61 7.62 3.68
C THR A 135 -3.02 6.85 2.49
N ILE A 136 -3.34 7.28 1.26
CA ILE A 136 -2.74 6.69 0.05
C ILE A 136 -1.22 6.94 0.05
N GLN A 137 -0.78 8.16 0.37
CA GLN A 137 0.63 8.51 0.44
C GLN A 137 1.39 7.66 1.47
N ALA A 138 0.80 7.44 2.65
CA ALA A 138 1.38 6.58 3.68
C ALA A 138 1.50 5.12 3.19
N LEU A 139 0.46 4.60 2.54
CA LEU A 139 0.49 3.27 1.91
C LEU A 139 1.59 3.16 0.84
N GLN A 140 1.70 4.16 -0.05
CA GLN A 140 2.74 4.19 -1.09
C GLN A 140 4.15 4.20 -0.48
N ASN A 141 4.35 4.98 0.59
CA ASN A 141 5.62 5.00 1.32
C ASN A 141 5.94 3.65 1.95
N GLU A 142 4.95 2.96 2.54
CA GLU A 142 5.16 1.64 3.10
C GLU A 142 5.46 0.61 2.01
N ILE A 143 4.69 0.59 0.92
CA ILE A 143 4.97 -0.25 -0.26
C ILE A 143 6.43 -0.12 -0.68
N ASN A 144 6.93 1.12 -0.81
CA ASN A 144 8.31 1.40 -1.22
C ASN A 144 9.38 0.86 -0.25
N GLN A 145 9.06 0.61 1.02
CA GLN A 145 9.99 -0.03 1.95
C GLN A 145 10.20 -1.53 1.69
N TYR A 146 9.26 -2.18 1.00
CA TYR A 146 9.25 -3.63 0.81
C TYR A 146 9.44 -4.05 -0.65
N VAL A 147 9.00 -3.23 -1.60
CA VAL A 147 9.08 -3.55 -3.03
C VAL A 147 10.13 -2.72 -3.75
N GLY A 148 10.59 -1.65 -3.10
CA GLY A 148 11.59 -0.73 -3.62
C GLY A 148 13.01 -1.01 -3.17
#